data_AF-A0A4Q2A6J2-F1
#
_entry.id   AF-A0A4Q2A6J2-F1
#
_cell.length_a   1.000
_cell.length_b   1.000
_cell.length_c   1.000
_cell.angle_alpha   90.00
_cell.angle_beta   90.00
_cell.angle_gamma   90.00
#
_symmetry.space_group_name_H-M   'P 1'
#
loop_
_entity.id
_entity.type
_entity.pdbx_description
1 polymer ?
#
loop_
_entity_poly.entity_id
_entity_poly.type
_entity_poly.pdbx_seq_one_letter_code
_entity_poly.pdbx_strand_id
1 'polypeptide(L)'
;MRPWPVTPRPFDEEAFGSWFGRIASRYQLNVIQAWDINQLGTFPTLTNAGWILFPPIPESTLRALAALGRLDVDRLTRIQTPSDWMVDRPRLPYCFRCLVLNPIDVTAPRWKRRWLEPGISACEEHRTDLEYIPTSILRRTRNMERLLHCVSEHRRRLSETPCYRRY
;
A
#
# COMPACT_ATOMS: atom_id res chain seq x y z
N MET A 1 -25.25 2.06 5.17
CA MET A 1 -24.44 1.43 4.09
C MET A 1 -24.57 -0.07 4.18
N ARG A 2 -24.60 -0.79 3.06
CA ARG A 2 -24.55 -2.27 3.08
C ARG A 2 -23.08 -2.72 3.23
N PRO A 3 -22.77 -3.70 4.09
CA PRO A 3 -21.43 -4.25 4.18
C PRO A 3 -20.93 -4.80 2.84
N TRP A 4 -19.62 -4.77 2.63
CA TRP A 4 -18.99 -5.40 1.49
C TRP A 4 -19.23 -6.92 1.50
N PRO A 5 -19.62 -7.54 0.37
CA PRO A 5 -19.81 -8.99 0.28
C PRO A 5 -18.54 -9.77 0.65
N VAL A 6 -17.37 -9.27 0.22
CA VAL A 6 -16.07 -9.87 0.53
C VAL A 6 -15.08 -8.77 0.89
N THR A 7 -14.48 -8.87 2.07
CA THR A 7 -13.49 -7.89 2.55
C THR A 7 -12.20 -8.60 2.93
N PRO A 8 -11.07 -8.27 2.27
CA PRO A 8 -9.77 -8.70 2.74
C PRO A 8 -9.53 -8.18 4.17
N ARG A 9 -9.17 -9.05 5.11
CA ARG A 9 -8.76 -8.60 6.45
C ARG A 9 -7.41 -7.87 6.34
N PRO A 10 -7.23 -6.72 7.02
CA PRO A 10 -5.93 -6.05 7.07
C PRO A 10 -4.96 -6.84 7.93
N PHE A 11 -3.68 -6.93 7.55
CA PHE A 11 -2.66 -7.48 8.44
C PHE A 11 -2.18 -6.43 9.44
N ASP A 12 -1.71 -6.84 10.63
CA ASP A 12 -1.35 -5.90 11.69
C ASP A 12 -0.21 -4.95 11.31
N GLU A 13 0.71 -5.41 10.46
CA GLU A 13 1.83 -4.62 9.93
C GLU A 13 1.55 -4.03 8.55
N GLU A 14 0.36 -4.18 8.00
CA GLU A 14 0.02 -3.65 6.67
C GLU A 14 -0.15 -2.13 6.71
N ALA A 15 0.22 -1.43 5.63
CA ALA A 15 -0.12 -0.02 5.47
C ALA A 15 -1.60 0.14 5.12
N PHE A 16 -2.30 1.14 5.67
CA PHE A 16 -3.71 1.41 5.32
C PHE A 16 -3.93 1.48 3.79
N GLY A 17 -3.06 2.21 3.09
CA GLY A 17 -3.09 2.31 1.63
C GLY A 17 -3.02 0.96 0.91
N SER A 18 -2.14 0.06 1.39
CA SER A 18 -2.03 -1.32 0.89
C SER A 18 -3.34 -2.09 1.05
N TRP A 19 -3.91 -2.06 2.26
CA TRP A 19 -5.15 -2.75 2.57
C TRP A 19 -6.30 -2.23 1.71
N PHE A 20 -6.46 -0.91 1.61
CA PHE A 20 -7.52 -0.31 0.81
C PHE A 20 -7.31 -0.56 -0.69
N GLY A 21 -6.06 -0.59 -1.16
CA GLY A 21 -5.69 -1.01 -2.51
C GLY A 21 -6.07 -2.46 -2.84
N ARG A 22 -6.03 -3.37 -1.87
CA ARG A 22 -6.52 -4.76 -2.02
C ARG A 22 -8.03 -4.81 -2.11
N ILE A 23 -8.75 -4.01 -1.31
CA ILE A 23 -10.21 -3.86 -1.44
C ILE A 23 -10.54 -3.38 -2.85
N ALA A 24 -9.92 -2.29 -3.31
CA ALA A 24 -10.14 -1.77 -4.66
C ALA A 24 -9.87 -2.84 -5.73
N SER A 25 -8.79 -3.63 -5.58
CA SER A 25 -8.48 -4.74 -6.50
C SER A 25 -9.55 -5.83 -6.48
N ARG A 26 -10.06 -6.21 -5.30
CA ARG A 26 -11.11 -7.23 -5.15
C ARG A 26 -12.38 -6.89 -5.92
N TYR A 27 -12.69 -5.60 -6.04
CA TYR A 27 -13.85 -5.10 -6.77
C TYR A 27 -13.51 -4.54 -8.16
N GLN A 28 -12.27 -4.73 -8.63
CA GLN A 28 -11.77 -4.21 -9.92
C GLN A 28 -11.92 -2.69 -10.10
N LEU A 29 -11.90 -1.96 -8.99
CA LEU A 29 -11.98 -0.50 -8.95
C LEU A 29 -10.60 0.13 -8.87
N ASN A 30 -10.52 1.40 -9.22
CA ASN A 30 -9.43 2.24 -8.74
C ASN A 30 -9.70 2.69 -7.28
N VAL A 31 -8.65 3.04 -6.55
CA VAL A 31 -8.75 3.42 -5.12
C VAL A 31 -9.68 4.62 -4.89
N ILE A 32 -9.69 5.60 -5.80
CA ILE A 32 -10.55 6.80 -5.69
C ILE A 32 -12.02 6.41 -5.93
N GLN A 33 -12.31 5.61 -6.95
CA GLN A 33 -13.64 5.05 -7.21
C GLN A 33 -14.16 4.23 -6.03
N ALA A 34 -13.29 3.37 -5.45
CA ALA A 34 -13.65 2.61 -4.26
C ALA A 34 -13.98 3.54 -3.08
N TRP A 35 -13.31 4.67 -2.95
CA TRP A 35 -13.64 5.66 -1.94
C TRP A 35 -14.99 6.34 -2.19
N ASP A 36 -15.20 6.81 -3.41
CA ASP A 36 -16.39 7.58 -3.80
C ASP A 36 -17.67 6.74 -3.74
N ILE A 37 -17.64 5.51 -4.29
CA ILE A 37 -18.79 4.59 -4.29
C ILE A 37 -19.24 4.24 -2.87
N ASN A 38 -18.29 4.17 -1.93
CA ASN A 38 -18.57 3.89 -0.53
C ASN A 38 -18.89 5.15 0.29
N GLN A 39 -18.94 6.32 -0.34
CA GLN A 39 -19.34 7.60 0.26
C GLN A 39 -18.53 7.93 1.52
N LEU A 40 -17.21 7.74 1.46
CA LEU A 40 -16.29 7.90 2.60
C LEU A 40 -15.92 9.36 2.90
N GLY A 41 -16.65 10.32 2.32
CA GLY A 41 -16.39 11.76 2.40
C GLY A 41 -15.41 12.23 1.34
N THR A 42 -14.81 13.40 1.54
CA THR A 42 -13.81 13.96 0.62
C THR A 42 -12.57 13.07 0.58
N PHE A 43 -12.14 12.69 -0.64
CA PHE A 43 -10.90 11.95 -0.82
C PHE A 43 -9.71 12.79 -0.34
N PRO A 44 -8.82 12.27 0.53
CA PRO A 44 -7.76 13.07 1.10
C PRO A 44 -6.70 13.43 0.05
N THR A 45 -6.09 14.60 0.23
CA THR A 45 -4.94 15.01 -0.58
C THR A 45 -3.78 14.04 -0.35
N LEU A 46 -3.28 13.46 -1.45
CA LEU A 46 -2.17 12.52 -1.41
C LEU A 46 -0.83 13.22 -1.61
N THR A 47 0.21 12.63 -1.03
CA THR A 47 1.61 12.94 -1.35
C THR A 47 1.97 12.48 -2.76
N ASN A 48 3.19 12.77 -3.19
CA ASN A 48 3.72 12.28 -4.46
C ASN A 48 3.80 10.74 -4.55
N ALA A 49 3.74 10.04 -3.42
CA ALA A 49 3.76 8.58 -3.33
C ALA A 49 2.38 7.94 -3.57
N GLY A 50 1.34 8.75 -3.81
CA GLY A 50 -0.01 8.28 -4.11
C GLY A 50 -0.65 7.53 -2.95
N TRP A 51 -1.59 6.64 -3.26
CA TRP A 51 -2.43 5.98 -2.27
C TRP A 51 -1.71 4.94 -1.41
N ILE A 52 -0.45 4.58 -1.71
CA ILE A 52 0.34 3.70 -0.84
C ILE A 52 0.75 4.45 0.43
N LEU A 53 1.18 5.71 0.30
CA LEU A 53 1.43 6.60 1.42
C LEU A 53 0.14 7.37 1.73
N PHE A 54 -0.86 6.65 2.23
CA PHE A 54 -2.18 7.21 2.54
C PHE A 54 -2.12 7.99 3.87
N PRO A 55 -2.62 9.24 3.91
CA PRO A 55 -2.66 10.02 5.14
C PRO A 55 -3.59 9.38 6.18
N PRO A 56 -3.36 9.63 7.47
CA PRO A 56 -4.33 9.24 8.46
C PRO A 56 -5.67 9.93 8.19
N ILE A 57 -6.75 9.17 8.35
CA ILE A 57 -8.12 9.56 8.04
C ILE A 57 -8.93 9.77 9.32
N PRO A 58 -9.99 10.60 9.28
CA PRO A 58 -10.83 10.86 10.44
C PRO A 58 -11.49 9.59 10.99
N GLU A 59 -11.74 9.60 12.29
CA GLU A 59 -12.38 8.47 12.99
C GLU A 59 -13.76 8.12 12.42
N SER A 60 -14.53 9.12 11.98
CA SER A 60 -15.82 8.89 11.32
C SER A 60 -15.68 8.03 10.05
N THR A 61 -14.66 8.28 9.24
CA THR A 61 -14.35 7.48 8.05
C THR A 61 -13.86 6.09 8.42
N LEU A 62 -13.05 5.95 9.48
CA LEU A 62 -12.64 4.63 9.99
C LEU A 62 -13.83 3.80 10.45
N ARG A 63 -14.78 4.41 11.17
CA ARG A 63 -16.02 3.75 11.61
C ARG A 63 -16.87 3.29 10.42
N ALA A 64 -16.98 4.11 9.37
CA ALA A 64 -17.66 3.71 8.14
C ALA A 64 -16.98 2.53 7.45
N LEU A 65 -15.66 2.57 7.30
CA LEU A 65 -14.86 1.48 6.74
C LEU A 65 -14.92 0.20 7.58
N ALA A 66 -14.90 0.33 8.91
CA ALA A 66 -15.04 -0.78 9.84
C ALA A 66 -16.41 -1.45 9.69
N ALA A 67 -17.49 -0.66 9.57
CA ALA A 67 -18.83 -1.17 9.32
C ALA A 67 -18.94 -1.87 7.94
N LEU A 68 -18.37 -1.28 6.89
CA LEU A 68 -18.33 -1.87 5.55
C LEU A 68 -17.57 -3.20 5.54
N GLY A 69 -16.42 -3.25 6.22
CA GLY A 69 -15.54 -4.40 6.26
C GLY A 69 -15.85 -5.45 7.32
N ARG A 70 -16.79 -5.16 8.25
CA ARG A 70 -17.02 -5.94 9.48
C ARG A 70 -15.73 -6.12 10.28
N LEU A 71 -15.02 -5.01 10.50
CA LEU A 71 -13.75 -4.95 11.19
C LEU A 71 -13.88 -4.15 12.49
N ASP A 72 -12.88 -4.28 13.34
CA ASP A 72 -12.67 -3.38 14.48
C ASP A 72 -12.02 -2.07 14.00
N VAL A 73 -12.51 -0.94 14.53
CA VAL A 73 -11.93 0.39 14.26
C VAL A 73 -10.48 0.45 14.73
N ASP A 74 -10.15 -0.14 15.89
CA ASP A 74 -8.80 -0.13 16.44
C ASP A 74 -7.80 -0.82 15.51
N ARG A 75 -8.26 -1.85 14.78
CA ARG A 75 -7.44 -2.52 13.77
C ARG A 75 -7.12 -1.59 12.61
N LEU A 76 -8.09 -0.80 12.15
CA LEU A 76 -7.86 0.20 11.11
C LEU A 76 -6.98 1.35 11.61
N THR A 77 -7.12 1.75 12.88
CA THR A 77 -6.27 2.76 13.51
C THR A 77 -4.80 2.34 13.52
N ARG A 78 -4.50 1.08 13.86
CA ARG A 78 -3.10 0.58 13.94
C ARG A 78 -2.35 0.55 12.61
N ILE A 79 -3.07 0.41 11.50
CA ILE A 79 -2.48 0.33 10.15
C ILE A 79 -2.35 1.71 9.47
N GLN A 80 -2.87 2.78 10.08
CA GLN A 80 -2.74 4.13 9.54
C GLN A 80 -1.27 4.56 9.50
N THR A 81 -0.91 5.34 8.48
CA THR A 81 0.39 5.97 8.44
C THR A 81 0.42 7.11 9.46
N PRO A 82 1.43 7.17 10.36
CA PRO A 82 1.64 8.32 11.22
C PRO A 82 1.82 9.62 10.41
N SER A 83 1.26 10.73 10.89
CA SER A 83 1.28 12.02 10.19
C SER A 83 2.70 12.55 9.94
N ASP A 84 3.62 12.29 10.85
CA ASP A 84 5.04 12.65 10.75
C ASP A 84 5.79 11.87 9.67
N TRP A 85 5.23 10.75 9.20
CA TRP A 85 5.79 9.96 8.08
C TRP A 85 5.29 10.43 6.71
N MET A 86 4.37 11.40 6.67
CA MET A 86 3.71 11.90 5.46
C MET A 86 4.57 12.90 4.68
N VAL A 87 5.77 12.48 4.32
CA VAL A 87 6.74 13.28 3.57
C VAL A 87 6.83 12.84 2.11
N ASP A 88 6.93 13.81 1.21
CA ASP A 88 7.20 13.56 -0.20
C ASP A 88 8.57 12.90 -0.38
N ARG A 89 8.63 11.90 -1.24
CA ARG A 89 9.87 11.17 -1.53
C ARG A 89 9.90 10.67 -2.97
N PRO A 90 11.06 10.66 -3.64
CA PRO A 90 11.14 10.27 -5.04
C PRO A 90 10.91 8.77 -5.24
N ARG A 91 11.11 7.96 -4.20
CA ARG A 91 10.99 6.50 -4.23
C ARG A 91 10.43 5.98 -2.90
N LEU A 92 9.71 4.86 -2.94
CA LEU A 92 9.32 4.13 -1.73
C LEU A 92 10.14 2.85 -1.59
N PRO A 93 10.61 2.52 -0.37
CA PRO A 93 11.29 1.27 -0.12
C PRO A 93 10.28 0.12 0.02
N TYR A 94 10.71 -1.08 -0.35
CA TYR A 94 9.95 -2.31 -0.18
C TYR A 94 10.88 -3.53 -0.22
N CYS A 95 10.44 -4.65 0.33
CA CYS A 95 11.09 -5.94 0.10
C CYS A 95 10.25 -6.73 -0.89
N PHE A 96 10.79 -7.02 -2.08
CA PHE A 96 10.04 -7.75 -3.10
C PHE A 96 9.54 -9.11 -2.60
N ARG A 97 10.40 -9.86 -1.88
CA ARG A 97 10.04 -11.16 -1.30
C ARG A 97 8.84 -11.05 -0.35
N CYS A 98 8.88 -10.15 0.64
CA CYS A 98 7.75 -9.96 1.57
C CYS A 98 6.50 -9.41 0.88
N LEU A 99 6.67 -8.58 -0.15
CA LEU A 99 5.55 -7.96 -0.86
C LEU A 99 4.74 -9.02 -1.61
N VAL A 100 5.42 -9.96 -2.30
CA VAL A 100 4.78 -10.99 -3.13
C VAL A 100 4.51 -12.29 -2.37
N LEU A 101 5.34 -12.64 -1.38
CA LEU A 101 5.17 -13.81 -0.50
C LEU A 101 4.92 -13.32 0.92
N ASN A 102 3.69 -12.91 1.19
CA ASN A 102 3.29 -12.58 2.55
C ASN A 102 3.25 -13.89 3.38
N PRO A 103 4.07 -14.03 4.43
CA PRO A 103 4.18 -15.28 5.19
C PRO A 103 2.88 -15.66 5.93
N ILE A 104 1.98 -14.69 6.15
CA ILE A 104 0.69 -14.92 6.81
C ILE A 104 -0.34 -15.47 5.82
N ASP A 105 -0.27 -15.05 4.55
CA ASP A 105 -1.16 -15.50 3.48
C ASP A 105 -0.46 -15.24 2.13
N VAL A 106 0.08 -16.32 1.56
CA VAL A 106 0.89 -16.28 0.33
C VAL A 106 0.12 -15.78 -0.90
N THR A 107 -1.21 -15.75 -0.84
CA THR A 107 -2.06 -15.26 -1.94
C THR A 107 -2.36 -13.77 -1.83
N ALA A 108 -1.97 -13.15 -0.70
CA ALA A 108 -2.48 -11.88 -0.25
C ALA A 108 -1.31 -10.89 -0.04
N PRO A 109 -0.77 -10.31 -1.14
CA PRO A 109 0.33 -9.37 -1.11
C PRO A 109 0.01 -8.15 -0.26
N ARG A 110 1.03 -7.59 0.39
CA ARG A 110 0.89 -6.44 1.29
C ARG A 110 2.12 -5.54 1.28
N TRP A 111 1.91 -4.24 1.30
CA TRP A 111 2.95 -3.28 1.63
C TRP A 111 3.03 -3.15 3.16
N LYS A 112 4.21 -3.36 3.76
CA LYS A 112 4.36 -3.16 5.20
C LYS A 112 4.28 -1.67 5.55
N ARG A 113 3.57 -1.33 6.61
CA ARG A 113 3.49 0.03 7.17
C ARG A 113 4.87 0.58 7.52
N ARG A 114 5.74 -0.24 8.13
CA ARG A 114 7.11 0.17 8.50
C ARG A 114 7.99 0.53 7.31
N TRP A 115 7.70 0.04 6.10
CA TRP A 115 8.40 0.52 4.90
C TRP A 115 8.08 1.98 4.57
N LEU A 116 7.05 2.56 5.17
CA LEU A 116 6.73 3.97 5.02
C LEU A 116 7.47 4.84 6.05
N GLU A 117 8.11 4.26 7.06
CA GLU A 117 8.90 4.98 8.06
C GLU A 117 10.08 5.72 7.39
N PRO A 118 10.27 7.02 7.65
CA PRO A 118 11.44 7.75 7.17
C PRO A 118 12.74 7.11 7.68
N GLY A 119 13.70 6.90 6.77
CA GLY A 119 15.01 6.32 7.13
C GLY A 119 15.08 4.80 7.16
N ILE A 120 13.97 4.09 6.95
CA ILE A 120 14.01 2.62 6.81
C ILE A 120 14.87 2.22 5.59
N SER A 121 15.84 1.34 5.84
CA SER A 121 16.79 0.87 4.81
C SER A 121 16.82 -0.64 4.66
N ALA A 122 16.49 -1.40 5.71
CA ALA A 122 16.58 -2.86 5.72
C ALA A 122 15.23 -3.54 5.97
N CYS A 123 15.05 -4.72 5.39
CA CYS A 123 13.92 -5.60 5.65
C CYS A 123 14.13 -6.32 6.99
N GLU A 124 13.17 -6.20 7.90
CA GLU A 124 13.22 -6.85 9.22
C GLU A 124 13.21 -8.39 9.13
N GLU A 125 12.54 -8.95 8.11
CA GLU A 125 12.43 -10.40 7.92
C GLU A 125 13.69 -11.00 7.28
N HIS A 126 14.21 -10.34 6.24
CA HIS A 126 15.29 -10.89 5.42
C HIS A 126 16.67 -10.31 5.78
N ARG A 127 16.72 -9.25 6.60
CA ARG A 127 17.96 -8.56 7.00
C ARG A 127 18.81 -8.08 5.82
N THR A 128 18.16 -7.80 4.69
CA THR A 128 18.77 -7.23 3.49
C THR A 128 18.27 -5.81 3.26
N ASP A 129 19.00 -5.02 2.48
CA ASP A 129 18.55 -3.71 2.01
C ASP A 129 17.20 -3.81 1.28
N LEU A 130 16.37 -2.79 1.47
CA LEU A 130 15.11 -2.63 0.78
C LEU A 130 15.36 -2.21 -0.68
N GLU A 131 14.58 -2.78 -1.58
CA GLU A 131 14.49 -2.30 -2.96
C GLU A 131 13.68 -0.99 -2.98
N TYR A 132 13.84 -0.20 -4.03
CA TYR A 132 13.15 1.09 -4.17
C TYR A 132 12.37 1.15 -5.46
N ILE A 133 11.11 1.61 -5.39
CA ILE A 133 10.30 1.89 -6.59
C ILE A 133 10.05 3.40 -6.71
N PRO A 134 10.23 3.99 -7.91
CA PRO A 134 9.90 5.40 -8.15
C PRO A 134 8.44 5.72 -7.86
N THR A 135 8.18 6.84 -7.18
CA THR A 135 6.80 7.27 -6.88
C THR A 135 6.00 7.63 -8.13
N SER A 136 6.67 8.00 -9.22
CA SER A 136 6.05 8.17 -10.54
C SER A 136 5.35 6.91 -11.06
N ILE A 137 5.86 5.72 -10.72
CA ILE A 137 5.20 4.45 -11.03
C ILE A 137 3.98 4.27 -10.13
N LEU A 138 4.14 4.47 -8.82
CA LEU A 138 3.07 4.32 -7.84
C LEU A 138 1.86 5.20 -8.14
N ARG A 139 2.08 6.46 -8.52
CA ARG A 139 1.03 7.42 -8.90
C ARG A 139 0.14 6.94 -10.04
N ARG A 140 0.65 6.08 -10.92
CA ARG A 140 -0.07 5.53 -12.06
C ARG A 140 -0.81 4.24 -11.73
N THR A 141 -0.57 3.67 -10.55
CA THR A 141 -1.21 2.43 -10.14
C THR A 141 -2.59 2.75 -9.59
N ARG A 142 -3.60 2.03 -10.08
CA ARG A 142 -4.98 2.27 -9.71
C ARG A 142 -5.41 1.52 -8.44
N ASN A 143 -4.74 0.40 -8.14
CA ASN A 143 -5.02 -0.52 -7.04
C ASN A 143 -3.82 -1.46 -6.82
N MET A 144 -3.91 -2.36 -5.81
CA MET A 144 -2.83 -3.28 -5.44
C MET A 144 -2.42 -4.24 -6.57
N GLU A 145 -3.38 -4.82 -7.31
CA GLU A 145 -3.06 -5.72 -8.42
C GLU A 145 -2.19 -5.02 -9.49
N ARG A 146 -2.58 -3.81 -9.89
CA ARG A 146 -1.80 -3.03 -10.86
C ARG A 146 -0.45 -2.60 -10.31
N LEU A 147 -0.37 -2.30 -9.02
CA LEU A 147 0.88 -1.99 -8.35
C LEU A 147 1.88 -3.14 -8.46
N LEU A 148 1.46 -4.36 -8.13
CA LEU A 148 2.32 -5.54 -8.16
C LEU A 148 2.84 -5.83 -9.56
N HIS A 149 1.98 -5.71 -10.57
CA HIS A 149 2.41 -5.80 -11.96
C HIS A 149 3.51 -4.78 -12.29
N CYS A 150 3.32 -3.51 -11.89
CA CYS A 150 4.31 -2.46 -12.13
C CYS A 150 5.61 -2.67 -11.35
N VAL A 151 5.55 -3.21 -10.12
CA VAL A 151 6.73 -3.56 -9.32
C VAL A 151 7.53 -4.67 -9.99
N SER A 152 6.87 -5.75 -10.40
CA SER A 152 7.53 -6.87 -11.11
C SER A 152 8.19 -6.41 -12.41
N GLU A 153 7.50 -5.60 -13.21
CA GLU A 153 8.06 -5.02 -14.43
C GLU A 153 9.25 -4.10 -14.16
N HIS A 154 9.17 -3.27 -13.12
CA HIS A 154 10.27 -2.39 -12.73
C HIS A 154 11.51 -3.20 -12.36
N ARG A 155 11.34 -4.23 -11.52
CA ARG A 155 12.42 -5.11 -11.07
C ARG A 155 13.04 -5.91 -12.22
N ARG A 156 12.21 -6.41 -13.15
CA ARG A 156 12.67 -7.10 -14.36
C ARG A 156 13.57 -6.20 -15.21
N ARG A 157 13.15 -4.96 -15.47
CA ARG A 157 13.95 -3.97 -16.24
C ARG A 157 15.29 -3.65 -15.58
N LEU A 158 15.32 -3.53 -14.25
CA LEU A 158 16.58 -3.33 -13.52
C LEU A 158 17.54 -4.52 -13.64
N SER A 159 16.98 -5.74 -13.72
CA SER A 159 17.77 -6.97 -13.90
C SER A 159 18.27 -7.14 -15.34
N GLU A 160 17.52 -6.65 -16.32
CA GLU A 160 17.85 -6.70 -17.75
C GLU A 160 18.80 -5.57 -18.21
N THR A 161 18.96 -4.52 -17.40
CA THR A 161 19.89 -3.42 -17.72
C THR A 161 21.33 -3.92 -17.49
N PRO A 162 22.15 -4.14 -18.53
CA PRO A 162 23.51 -4.62 -18.34
C PRO A 162 24.29 -3.57 -17.56
N CYS A 163 25.01 -4.01 -16.53
CA CYS A 163 25.95 -3.18 -15.80
C CYS A 163 27.10 -2.79 -16.76
N TYR A 164 26.94 -1.74 -17.57
CA TYR A 164 28.07 -1.06 -18.21
C TYR A 164 28.81 -0.25 -17.13
N ARG A 165 29.48 -0.94 -16.21
CA ARG A 165 30.56 -0.32 -15.44
C ARG A 165 31.76 -0.21 -16.37
N ARG A 166 31.96 1.02 -16.86
CA ARG A 166 33.20 1.46 -17.50
C ARG A 166 34.36 1.20 -16.54
N TYR A 167 35.34 0.44 -17.01
CA TYR A 167 36.70 0.46 -16.50
C TYR A 167 37.33 1.83 -16.77
#